data_AF-A0A350C9R0-F1
#
_entry.id   AF-A0A350C9R0-F1
#
_cell.length_a   1.000
_cell.length_b   1.000
_cell.length_c   1.000
_cell.angle_alpha   90.00
_cell.angle_beta   90.00
_cell.angle_gamma   90.00
#
_symmetry.space_group_name_H-M   'P 1'
#
loop_
_entity.id
_entity.type
_entity.pdbx_description
1 polymer ?
#
loop_
_entity_poly.entity_id
_entity_poly.type
_entity_poly.pdbx_seq_one_letter_code
_entity_poly.pdbx_strand_id
1 'polypeptide(L)'
;MTTRFPGPKMTRTSQPVIRVFSDLCSMPDAALLASLTLLAGLFLLSLEMFVPSLGLLLVMSLISLAVSFWSACKAWWGVSPHFFWSYVLLLLGGIPTTFFGSIAVLQRTSLGKRLTLTPPPDAGKPPANPLQELIGRTGIAQTLMTPGGMVVIDGQRLHAESTGMPIEPGTAVLVVAVRSSRIVVRKSGDVPQAQDSPARQSAEPLSDRTVLPAALDFDIPAEYTQ
;
A
#
# COMPACT_ATOMS: atom_id res chain seq x y z
N MET A 1 -52.13 -57.55 36.68
CA MET A 1 -52.65 -56.24 37.15
C MET A 1 -51.58 -55.22 36.84
N THR A 2 -51.70 -54.58 35.67
CA THR A 2 -50.59 -53.85 35.02
C THR A 2 -50.63 -52.37 35.38
N THR A 3 -49.53 -51.87 35.92
CA THR A 3 -49.33 -50.47 36.35
C THR A 3 -49.12 -49.57 35.14
N ARG A 4 -49.88 -48.47 35.04
CA ARG A 4 -49.79 -47.46 33.98
C ARG A 4 -49.02 -46.25 34.51
N PHE A 5 -47.80 -46.05 34.02
CA PHE A 5 -47.02 -44.83 34.26
C PHE A 5 -47.60 -43.63 33.49
N PRO A 6 -47.72 -42.44 34.10
CA PRO A 6 -48.07 -41.22 33.38
C PRO A 6 -46.81 -40.64 32.70
N GLY A 7 -46.88 -40.48 31.37
CA GLY A 7 -45.82 -39.83 30.59
C GLY A 7 -45.66 -38.33 30.90
N PRO A 8 -44.47 -37.75 30.71
CA PRO A 8 -44.18 -36.38 31.07
C PRO A 8 -44.90 -35.40 30.13
N LYS A 9 -45.58 -34.41 30.70
CA LYS A 9 -46.16 -33.28 29.96
C LYS A 9 -45.01 -32.42 29.43
N MET A 10 -44.74 -32.50 28.13
CA MET A 10 -43.84 -31.55 27.46
C MET A 10 -44.46 -30.15 27.55
N THR A 11 -43.83 -29.30 28.35
CA THR A 11 -44.13 -27.88 28.47
C THR A 11 -43.74 -27.19 27.16
N ARG A 12 -44.75 -26.66 26.47
CA ARG A 12 -44.62 -25.86 25.26
C ARG A 12 -44.01 -24.51 25.64
N THR A 13 -42.69 -24.43 25.68
CA THR A 13 -41.96 -23.19 25.97
C THR A 13 -42.25 -22.17 24.87
N SER A 14 -42.98 -21.12 25.27
CA SER A 14 -43.32 -19.96 24.46
C SER A 14 -42.06 -19.21 24.02
N GLN A 15 -41.69 -19.32 22.75
CA GLN A 15 -40.76 -18.39 22.09
C GLN A 15 -41.62 -17.35 21.34
N PRO A 16 -41.91 -16.18 21.94
CA PRO A 16 -42.78 -15.18 21.32
C PRO A 16 -42.14 -14.57 20.06
N VAL A 17 -40.80 -14.46 20.02
CA VAL A 17 -40.07 -13.90 18.88
C VAL A 17 -40.26 -14.73 17.62
N ILE A 18 -40.20 -16.07 17.74
CA ILE A 18 -40.35 -16.97 16.59
C ILE A 18 -41.79 -16.98 16.05
N ARG A 19 -42.79 -16.75 16.91
CA ARG A 19 -44.20 -16.68 16.49
C ARG A 19 -44.57 -15.38 15.81
N VAL A 20 -44.07 -14.23 16.28
CA VAL A 20 -44.27 -12.95 15.58
C VAL A 20 -43.72 -13.00 14.15
N PHE A 21 -42.61 -13.73 13.93
CA PHE A 21 -42.06 -13.97 12.59
C PHE A 21 -42.78 -15.05 11.77
N SER A 22 -43.49 -16.02 12.40
CA SER A 22 -44.23 -17.05 11.67
C SER A 22 -45.63 -16.62 11.25
N ASP A 23 -46.29 -15.81 12.07
CA ASP A 23 -47.68 -15.38 11.85
C ASP A 23 -47.80 -14.30 10.76
N LEU A 24 -46.67 -13.70 10.37
CA LEU A 24 -46.55 -12.73 9.28
C LEU A 24 -46.26 -13.37 7.92
N CYS A 25 -46.41 -14.69 7.76
CA CYS A 25 -45.92 -15.43 6.61
C CYS A 25 -47.07 -15.93 5.71
N SER A 26 -47.73 -15.02 4.99
CA SER A 26 -48.25 -15.39 3.67
C SER A 26 -47.08 -15.39 2.68
N MET A 27 -47.12 -16.22 1.63
CA MET A 27 -46.10 -16.21 0.55
C MET A 27 -45.67 -14.81 0.06
N PRO A 28 -46.56 -13.80 -0.10
CA PRO A 28 -46.14 -12.43 -0.43
C PRO A 28 -45.29 -11.77 0.66
N ASP A 29 -45.56 -12.03 1.94
CA ASP A 29 -44.88 -11.37 3.05
C ASP A 29 -43.42 -11.83 3.18
N ALA A 30 -43.14 -13.12 2.91
CA ALA A 30 -41.77 -13.65 2.91
C ALA A 30 -40.92 -13.05 1.78
N ALA A 31 -41.49 -12.90 0.59
CA ALA A 31 -40.83 -12.25 -0.54
C ALA A 31 -40.53 -10.77 -0.26
N LEU A 32 -41.49 -10.06 0.31
CA LEU A 32 -41.32 -8.66 0.73
C LEU A 32 -40.22 -8.55 1.79
N LEU A 33 -40.28 -9.40 2.83
CA LEU A 33 -39.28 -9.41 3.90
C LEU A 33 -37.87 -9.70 3.35
N ALA A 34 -37.73 -10.64 2.41
CA ALA A 34 -36.46 -10.94 1.75
C ALA A 34 -35.89 -9.72 1.03
N SER A 35 -36.71 -9.07 0.19
CA SER A 35 -36.30 -7.89 -0.58
C SER A 35 -35.95 -6.69 0.30
N LEU A 36 -36.76 -6.39 1.32
CA LEU A 36 -36.51 -5.27 2.24
C LEU A 36 -35.24 -5.47 3.06
N THR A 37 -35.02 -6.68 3.58
CA THR A 37 -33.80 -7.00 4.35
C THR A 37 -32.56 -7.07 3.46
N LEU A 38 -32.69 -7.44 2.19
CA LEU A 38 -31.59 -7.34 1.22
C LEU A 38 -31.15 -5.89 1.02
N LEU A 39 -32.12 -5.01 0.75
CA LEU A 39 -31.87 -3.58 0.53
C LEU A 39 -31.30 -2.93 1.78
N ALA A 40 -31.87 -3.22 2.95
CA ALA A 40 -31.33 -2.75 4.22
C ALA A 40 -29.90 -3.27 4.44
N GLY A 41 -29.64 -4.57 4.24
CA GLY A 41 -28.31 -5.15 4.36
C GLY A 41 -27.26 -4.46 3.49
N LEU A 42 -27.56 -4.26 2.20
CA LEU A 42 -26.68 -3.53 1.26
C LEU A 42 -26.48 -2.07 1.67
N PHE A 43 -27.54 -1.40 2.15
CA PHE A 43 -27.45 -0.03 2.65
C PHE A 43 -26.54 0.06 3.89
N LEU A 44 -26.70 -0.83 4.87
CA LEU A 44 -25.84 -0.90 6.05
C LEU A 44 -24.38 -1.20 5.66
N LEU A 45 -24.16 -2.09 4.70
CA LEU A 45 -22.83 -2.41 4.17
C LEU A 45 -22.18 -1.16 3.55
N SER A 46 -22.96 -0.37 2.81
CA SER A 46 -22.50 0.91 2.25
C SER A 46 -22.13 1.89 3.36
N LEU A 47 -22.97 2.01 4.40
CA LEU A 47 -22.78 2.91 5.52
C LEU A 47 -21.50 2.62 6.32
N GLU A 48 -21.15 1.34 6.54
CA GLU A 48 -19.90 0.94 7.21
C GLU A 48 -18.66 1.53 6.49
N MET A 49 -18.69 1.64 5.17
CA MET A 49 -17.56 2.19 4.41
C MET A 49 -17.42 3.71 4.56
N PHE A 50 -18.50 4.44 4.85
CA PHE A 50 -18.47 5.87 5.14
C PHE A 50 -18.14 6.17 6.60
N VAL A 51 -18.71 5.38 7.51
CA VAL A 51 -18.53 5.48 8.96
C VAL A 51 -17.91 4.15 9.41
N PRO A 52 -16.57 4.01 9.35
CA PRO A 52 -15.91 2.78 9.78
C PRO A 52 -16.18 2.58 11.27
N SER A 53 -17.19 1.79 11.57
CA SER A 53 -17.78 1.63 12.91
C SER A 53 -17.05 0.55 13.71
N LEU A 54 -15.87 0.12 13.22
CA LEU A 54 -15.13 -1.06 13.65
C LEU A 54 -15.95 -2.36 13.50
N GLY A 55 -16.84 -2.41 12.50
CA GLY A 55 -17.57 -3.62 12.13
C GLY A 55 -18.95 -3.82 12.76
N LEU A 56 -19.48 -2.87 13.54
CA LEU A 56 -20.84 -3.00 14.09
C LEU A 56 -21.92 -2.99 13.00
N LEU A 57 -21.84 -2.03 12.06
CA LEU A 57 -22.79 -1.97 10.93
C LEU A 57 -22.57 -3.15 9.98
N LEU A 58 -21.34 -3.66 9.87
CA LEU A 58 -21.03 -4.90 9.15
C LEU A 58 -21.76 -6.11 9.77
N VAL A 59 -21.72 -6.29 11.09
CA VAL A 59 -22.41 -7.39 11.77
C VAL A 59 -23.93 -7.28 11.56
N MET A 60 -24.50 -6.08 11.71
CA MET A 60 -25.93 -5.86 11.46
C MET A 60 -26.31 -6.12 10.00
N SER A 61 -25.46 -5.71 9.04
CA SER A 61 -25.63 -5.99 7.62
C SER A 61 -25.63 -7.50 7.35
N LEU A 62 -24.67 -8.25 7.91
CA LEU A 62 -24.60 -9.71 7.76
C LEU A 62 -25.87 -10.39 8.30
N ILE A 63 -26.35 -9.97 9.47
CA ILE A 63 -27.60 -10.51 10.04
C ILE A 63 -28.76 -10.23 9.10
N SER A 64 -28.86 -9.02 8.56
CA SER A 64 -29.91 -8.66 7.59
C SER A 64 -29.83 -9.50 6.32
N LEU A 65 -28.64 -9.69 5.75
CA LEU A 65 -28.41 -10.53 4.57
C LEU A 65 -28.71 -12.02 4.84
N ALA A 66 -28.41 -12.52 6.03
CA ALA A 66 -28.73 -13.88 6.43
C ALA A 66 -30.24 -14.09 6.56
N VAL A 67 -30.95 -13.15 7.19
CA VAL A 67 -32.43 -13.17 7.27
C VAL A 67 -33.05 -13.08 5.89
N SER A 68 -32.48 -12.22 5.03
CA SER A 68 -32.89 -12.04 3.65
C SER A 68 -32.77 -13.34 2.84
N PHE A 69 -31.62 -14.02 2.92
CA PHE A 69 -31.38 -15.30 2.26
C PHE A 69 -32.31 -16.41 2.79
N TRP A 70 -32.49 -16.48 4.12
CA TRP A 70 -33.40 -17.44 4.73
C TRP A 70 -34.85 -17.26 4.27
N SER A 71 -35.31 -16.01 4.22
CA SER A 71 -36.65 -15.65 3.74
C SER A 71 -36.83 -16.01 2.26
N ALA A 72 -35.82 -15.75 1.44
CA ALA A 72 -35.83 -16.12 0.02
C ALA A 72 -35.91 -17.65 -0.21
N CYS A 73 -35.19 -18.44 0.60
CA CYS A 73 -35.32 -19.91 0.58
C CYS A 73 -36.75 -20.34 0.90
N LYS A 74 -37.37 -19.76 1.93
CA LYS A 74 -38.76 -20.11 2.30
C LYS A 74 -39.79 -19.69 1.24
N ALA A 75 -39.56 -18.57 0.56
CA ALA A 75 -40.48 -18.03 -0.45
C ALA A 75 -40.43 -18.79 -1.78
N TRP A 76 -39.23 -19.10 -2.29
CA TRP A 76 -39.07 -19.51 -3.70
C TRP A 76 -38.48 -20.91 -3.93
N TRP A 77 -37.93 -21.59 -2.92
CA TRP A 77 -37.21 -22.86 -3.09
C TRP A 77 -38.05 -23.97 -3.76
N GLY A 78 -39.34 -24.06 -3.44
CA GLY A 78 -40.24 -25.09 -3.98
C GLY A 78 -41.22 -24.63 -5.05
N VAL A 79 -41.33 -23.31 -5.28
CA VAL A 79 -42.38 -22.73 -6.15
C VAL A 79 -41.84 -22.41 -7.53
N SER A 80 -40.65 -21.80 -7.61
CA SER A 80 -40.09 -21.35 -8.89
C SER A 80 -38.56 -21.21 -8.80
N PRO A 81 -37.81 -22.23 -9.27
CA PRO A 81 -36.35 -22.24 -9.21
C PRO A 81 -35.69 -21.03 -9.90
N HIS A 82 -36.28 -20.53 -10.99
CA HIS A 82 -35.75 -19.39 -11.74
C HIS A 82 -35.69 -18.10 -10.91
N PHE A 83 -36.74 -17.80 -10.15
CA PHE A 83 -36.76 -16.62 -9.28
C PHE A 83 -35.73 -16.74 -8.16
N PHE A 84 -35.62 -17.91 -7.53
CA PHE A 84 -34.61 -18.17 -6.50
C PHE A 84 -33.19 -17.94 -7.03
N TRP A 85 -32.85 -18.53 -8.18
CA TRP A 85 -31.51 -18.35 -8.76
C TRP A 85 -31.21 -16.90 -9.16
N SER A 86 -32.19 -16.18 -9.73
CA SER A 86 -32.03 -14.75 -10.02
C SER A 86 -31.78 -13.92 -8.76
N TYR A 87 -32.44 -14.27 -7.66
CA TYR A 87 -32.28 -13.61 -6.36
C TYR A 87 -30.90 -13.89 -5.75
N VAL A 88 -30.44 -15.15 -5.78
CA VAL A 88 -29.11 -15.52 -5.30
C VAL A 88 -28.04 -14.78 -6.12
N LEU A 89 -28.21 -14.69 -7.43
CA LEU A 89 -27.28 -13.96 -8.31
C LEU A 89 -27.27 -12.46 -7.98
N LEU A 90 -28.44 -11.86 -7.70
CA LEU A 90 -28.54 -10.49 -7.23
C LEU A 90 -27.85 -10.28 -5.88
N LEU A 91 -28.01 -11.20 -4.93
CA LEU A 91 -27.37 -11.12 -3.62
C LEU A 91 -25.85 -11.25 -3.75
N LEU A 92 -25.39 -12.25 -4.51
CA LEU A 92 -23.98 -12.55 -4.71
C LEU A 92 -23.25 -11.47 -5.53
N GLY A 93 -23.94 -10.85 -6.49
CA GLY A 93 -23.44 -9.70 -7.24
C GLY A 93 -23.58 -8.38 -6.49
N GLY A 94 -24.62 -8.24 -5.68
CA GLY A 94 -24.91 -7.03 -4.91
C GLY A 94 -23.84 -6.74 -3.86
N ILE A 95 -23.39 -7.75 -3.11
CA ILE A 95 -22.33 -7.60 -2.08
C ILE A 95 -21.04 -6.99 -2.66
N PRO A 96 -20.38 -7.57 -3.68
CA PRO A 96 -19.16 -7.00 -4.25
C PRO A 96 -19.44 -5.68 -4.96
N THR A 97 -20.58 -5.53 -5.67
CA THR A 97 -20.92 -4.27 -6.35
C THR A 97 -21.03 -3.12 -5.35
N THR A 98 -21.70 -3.36 -4.21
CA THR A 98 -21.78 -2.38 -3.12
C THR A 98 -20.42 -2.12 -2.51
N PHE A 99 -19.62 -3.16 -2.23
CA PHE A 99 -18.29 -3.00 -1.65
C PHE A 99 -17.35 -2.17 -2.56
N PHE A 100 -17.19 -2.55 -3.83
CA PHE A 100 -16.37 -1.82 -4.80
C PHE A 100 -16.95 -0.44 -5.11
N GLY A 101 -18.28 -0.32 -5.22
CA GLY A 101 -18.96 0.95 -5.43
C GLY A 101 -18.71 1.93 -4.28
N SER A 102 -18.82 1.47 -3.03
CA SER A 102 -18.53 2.27 -1.86
C SER A 102 -17.07 2.72 -1.81
N ILE A 103 -16.11 1.85 -2.15
CA ILE A 103 -14.69 2.24 -2.23
C ILE A 103 -14.46 3.29 -3.35
N ALA A 104 -15.05 3.10 -4.53
CA ALA A 104 -14.93 4.05 -5.62
C ALA A 104 -15.53 5.42 -5.28
N VAL A 105 -16.66 5.44 -4.57
CA VAL A 105 -17.27 6.67 -4.05
C VAL A 105 -16.41 7.28 -2.94
N LEU A 106 -15.83 6.46 -2.06
CA LEU A 106 -14.94 6.90 -0.99
C LEU A 106 -13.67 7.57 -1.52
N GLN A 107 -13.05 7.01 -2.57
CA GLN A 107 -11.91 7.61 -3.26
C GLN A 107 -12.25 8.94 -3.94
N ARG A 108 -13.51 9.13 -4.37
CA ARG A 108 -13.99 10.40 -4.95
C ARG A 108 -14.38 11.44 -3.91
N THR A 109 -14.68 11.04 -2.67
CA THR A 109 -15.07 11.94 -1.59
C THR A 109 -13.85 12.50 -0.85
N SER A 110 -14.02 13.64 -0.18
CA SER A 110 -12.95 14.42 0.46
C SER A 110 -12.19 13.65 1.55
N LEU A 111 -12.79 12.62 2.15
CA LEU A 111 -12.11 11.71 3.09
C LEU A 111 -11.08 10.81 2.38
N GLY A 112 -11.39 10.28 1.19
CA GLY A 112 -10.44 9.48 0.40
C GLY A 112 -9.24 10.30 -0.08
N LYS A 113 -9.47 11.56 -0.48
CA LYS A 113 -8.41 12.52 -0.86
C LYS A 113 -7.50 12.95 0.30
N ARG A 114 -7.93 12.81 1.56
CA ARG A 114 -7.08 13.07 2.73
C ARG A 114 -6.22 11.86 3.11
N LEU A 115 -6.65 10.65 2.77
CA LEU A 115 -5.90 9.40 2.99
C LEU A 115 -4.92 9.10 1.84
N THR A 116 -5.24 9.53 0.62
CA THR A 116 -4.26 9.60 -0.45
C THR A 116 -3.55 10.94 -0.36
N LEU A 117 -2.34 10.96 0.22
CA LEU A 117 -1.35 12.00 -0.05
C LEU A 117 -1.26 12.13 -1.56
N THR A 118 -1.96 13.13 -2.09
CA THR A 118 -1.99 13.45 -3.51
C THR A 118 -0.53 13.66 -3.92
N PRO A 119 0.06 12.82 -4.78
CA PRO A 119 1.25 13.23 -5.50
C PRO A 119 0.81 14.48 -6.26
N PRO A 120 1.54 15.61 -6.16
CA PRO A 120 1.18 16.80 -6.89
C PRO A 120 0.90 16.42 -8.35
N PRO A 121 -0.27 16.78 -8.90
CA PRO A 121 -0.47 16.60 -10.31
C PRO A 121 0.63 17.40 -11.01
N ASP A 122 1.18 16.86 -12.08
CA ASP A 122 1.99 17.59 -13.05
C ASP A 122 1.21 18.81 -13.56
N ALA A 123 1.21 19.88 -12.78
CA ALA A 123 0.48 21.11 -13.02
C ALA A 123 1.41 22.28 -12.68
N GLY A 124 2.32 22.53 -13.61
CA GLY A 124 3.17 23.70 -13.62
C GLY A 124 4.42 23.51 -12.75
N LYS A 125 5.57 23.78 -13.38
CA LYS A 125 6.88 24.07 -12.78
C LYS A 125 6.86 24.11 -11.24
N PRO A 126 7.59 23.19 -10.54
CA PRO A 126 7.68 23.28 -9.09
C PRO A 126 8.04 24.73 -8.71
N PRO A 127 7.46 25.29 -7.63
CA PRO A 127 7.86 26.62 -7.16
C PRO A 127 9.39 26.63 -7.13
N ALA A 128 10.01 27.63 -7.77
CA ALA A 128 11.45 27.68 -7.94
C ALA A 128 12.08 27.31 -6.60
N ASN A 129 12.69 26.14 -6.53
CA ASN A 129 13.23 25.67 -5.27
C ASN A 129 14.34 26.66 -4.95
N PRO A 130 14.33 27.40 -3.83
CA PRO A 130 15.39 28.36 -3.53
C PRO A 130 16.77 27.68 -3.53
N LEU A 131 16.80 26.36 -3.35
CA LEU A 131 18.02 25.56 -3.47
C LEU A 131 18.54 25.43 -4.91
N GLN A 132 17.70 25.55 -5.94
CA GLN A 132 18.14 25.53 -7.35
C GLN A 132 18.98 26.76 -7.71
N GLU A 133 18.78 27.89 -7.03
CA GLU A 133 19.64 29.08 -7.16
C GLU A 133 21.04 28.86 -6.56
N LEU A 134 21.21 27.82 -5.73
CA LEU A 134 22.50 27.46 -5.13
C LEU A 134 23.35 26.60 -6.06
N ILE A 135 22.81 26.12 -7.20
CA ILE A 135 23.60 25.35 -8.18
C ILE A 135 24.72 26.24 -8.73
N GLY A 136 25.96 25.75 -8.68
CA GLY A 136 27.15 26.51 -9.06
C GLY A 136 27.73 27.41 -7.95
N ARG A 137 27.06 27.53 -6.79
CA ARG A 137 27.64 28.19 -5.62
C ARG A 137 28.68 27.31 -4.94
N THR A 138 29.66 27.96 -4.33
CA THR A 138 30.68 27.32 -3.49
C THR A 138 30.37 27.49 -2.02
N GLY A 139 30.68 26.49 -1.22
CA GLY A 139 30.53 26.51 0.23
C GLY A 139 31.62 25.73 0.94
N ILE A 140 31.45 25.53 2.25
CA ILE A 140 32.39 24.80 3.10
C ILE A 140 31.66 23.64 3.77
N ALA A 141 32.20 22.42 3.69
CA ALA A 141 31.71 21.28 4.44
C ALA A 141 31.91 21.51 5.95
N GLN A 142 30.85 21.43 6.74
CA GLN A 142 30.94 21.58 8.20
C GLN A 142 31.18 20.24 8.89
N THR A 143 30.63 19.15 8.35
CA THR A 143 30.80 17.80 8.87
C THR A 143 31.52 16.94 7.84
N LEU A 144 32.14 15.86 8.29
CA LEU A 144 32.58 14.79 7.40
C LEU A 144 31.37 14.29 6.58
N MET A 145 31.51 14.23 5.26
CA MET A 145 30.44 13.81 4.35
C MET A 145 30.71 12.40 3.82
N THR A 146 29.89 11.41 4.21
CA THR A 146 30.02 10.01 3.75
C THR A 146 28.68 9.29 3.65
N PRO A 147 27.92 9.40 2.55
CA PRO A 147 27.90 10.46 1.53
C PRO A 147 27.10 11.70 2.00
N GLY A 148 26.38 11.63 3.12
CA GLY A 148 25.60 12.75 3.65
C GLY A 148 26.39 13.61 4.64
N GLY A 149 26.11 14.90 4.67
CA GLY A 149 26.66 15.82 5.68
C GLY A 149 26.02 17.22 5.64
N MET A 150 26.62 18.15 6.37
CA MET A 150 26.23 19.56 6.42
C MET A 150 27.25 20.42 5.69
N VAL A 151 26.77 21.38 4.91
CA VAL A 151 27.60 22.39 4.24
C VAL A 151 27.06 23.79 4.57
N VAL A 152 27.95 24.78 4.54
CA VAL A 152 27.60 26.19 4.69
C VAL A 152 27.77 26.88 3.34
N ILE A 153 26.69 27.45 2.83
CA ILE A 153 26.66 28.22 1.57
C ILE A 153 25.98 29.55 1.86
N ASP A 154 26.61 30.67 1.48
CA ASP A 154 26.11 32.04 1.75
C ASP A 154 25.68 32.26 3.21
N GLY A 155 26.40 31.65 4.16
CA GLY A 155 26.12 31.73 5.60
C GLY A 155 24.99 30.83 6.11
N GLN A 156 24.32 30.07 5.24
CA GLN A 156 23.25 29.15 5.62
C GLN A 156 23.74 27.71 5.74
N ARG A 157 23.33 27.01 6.80
CA ARG A 157 23.63 25.58 7.01
C ARG A 157 22.61 24.72 6.27
N LEU A 158 23.07 23.91 5.33
CA LEU A 158 22.24 23.10 4.45
C LEU A 158 22.65 21.64 4.48
N HIS A 159 21.67 20.74 4.33
CA HIS A 159 21.92 19.32 4.17
C HIS A 159 22.41 19.01 2.75
N ALA A 160 23.55 18.34 2.67
CA ALA A 160 24.17 18.01 1.40
C ALA A 160 24.56 16.53 1.30
N GLU A 161 24.67 16.06 0.06
CA GLU A 161 25.15 14.73 -0.31
C GLU A 161 26.35 14.86 -1.25
N SER A 162 27.44 14.14 -0.99
CA SER A 162 28.62 14.11 -1.83
C SER A 162 28.45 13.15 -3.02
N THR A 163 29.10 13.45 -4.14
CA THR A 163 29.01 12.64 -5.37
C THR A 163 29.92 11.40 -5.32
N GLY A 164 29.89 10.65 -4.21
CA GLY A 164 30.56 9.35 -4.05
C GLY A 164 31.87 9.36 -3.26
N MET A 165 32.63 10.46 -3.29
CA MET A 165 33.86 10.58 -2.48
C MET A 165 33.58 11.19 -1.10
N PRO A 166 34.23 10.70 -0.02
CA PRO A 166 34.23 11.35 1.27
C PRO A 166 34.76 12.78 1.19
N ILE A 167 34.12 13.72 1.91
CA ILE A 167 34.58 15.12 2.01
C ILE A 167 34.86 15.45 3.47
N GLU A 168 36.10 15.82 3.77
CA GLU A 168 36.55 16.26 5.10
C GLU A 168 35.88 17.58 5.52
N PRO A 169 35.61 17.79 6.83
CA PRO A 169 35.14 19.08 7.32
C PRO A 169 36.17 20.18 7.04
N GLY A 170 35.68 21.39 6.75
CA GLY A 170 36.49 22.53 6.31
C GLY A 170 36.82 22.55 4.81
N THR A 171 36.47 21.50 4.06
CA THR A 171 36.76 21.44 2.62
C THR A 171 35.81 22.30 1.81
N ALA A 172 36.34 23.03 0.82
CA ALA A 172 35.54 23.78 -0.14
C ALA A 172 34.79 22.84 -1.10
N VAL A 173 33.49 23.09 -1.27
CA VAL A 173 32.57 22.27 -2.06
C VAL A 173 31.79 23.12 -3.06
N LEU A 174 31.44 22.52 -4.20
CA LEU A 174 30.61 23.11 -5.25
C LEU A 174 29.29 22.36 -5.34
N VAL A 175 28.17 23.09 -5.39
CA VAL A 175 26.84 22.48 -5.64
C VAL A 175 26.70 22.12 -7.11
N VAL A 176 26.46 20.84 -7.38
CA VAL A 176 26.31 20.29 -8.74
C VAL A 176 24.86 19.99 -9.09
N ALA A 177 23.99 19.70 -8.11
CA ALA A 177 22.58 19.43 -8.33
C ALA A 177 21.76 19.63 -7.06
N VAL A 178 20.43 19.58 -7.19
CA VAL A 178 19.48 19.60 -6.07
C VAL A 178 18.56 18.40 -6.20
N ARG A 179 18.41 17.61 -5.14
CA ARG A 179 17.50 16.46 -5.06
C ARG A 179 16.45 16.70 -3.99
N SER A 180 15.23 17.04 -4.42
CA SER A 180 14.05 17.32 -3.58
C SER A 180 14.30 18.40 -2.50
N SER A 181 14.93 18.03 -1.38
CA SER A 181 15.22 18.90 -0.23
C SER A 181 16.69 18.87 0.21
N ARG A 182 17.59 18.29 -0.58
CA ARG A 182 19.03 18.20 -0.30
C ARG A 182 19.83 18.67 -1.51
N ILE A 183 20.99 19.25 -1.28
CA ILE A 183 21.90 19.67 -2.35
C ILE A 183 22.97 18.59 -2.58
N VAL A 184 23.34 18.37 -3.83
CA VAL A 184 24.41 17.46 -4.20
C VAL A 184 25.66 18.28 -4.43
N VAL A 185 26.76 17.91 -3.79
CA VAL A 185 28.02 18.66 -3.82
C VAL A 185 29.19 17.77 -4.25
N ARG A 186 30.23 18.41 -4.77
CA ARG A 186 31.55 17.80 -5.02
C ARG A 186 32.65 18.70 -4.48
N LYS A 187 33.86 18.17 -4.29
CA LYS A 187 35.03 18.96 -3.91
C LYS A 187 35.33 20.00 -4.99
N SER A 188 35.61 21.26 -4.61
CA SER A 188 35.78 22.38 -5.55
C SER A 188 37.08 22.37 -6.38
N GLY A 189 37.81 21.26 -6.42
CA GLY A 189 39.02 21.05 -7.24
C GLY A 189 38.85 20.05 -8.39
N ASP A 190 37.74 19.28 -8.42
CA ASP A 190 37.48 18.28 -9.46
C ASP A 190 36.73 18.90 -10.66
N VAL A 191 37.14 20.09 -11.07
CA VAL A 191 36.69 20.66 -12.36
C VAL A 191 37.46 19.91 -13.46
N PRO A 192 36.80 19.24 -14.41
CA PRO A 192 37.49 18.75 -15.60
C PRO A 192 38.01 19.97 -16.35
N GLN A 193 39.28 20.30 -16.17
CA GLN A 193 39.97 21.24 -17.06
C GLN A 193 40.08 20.55 -18.42
N ALA A 194 39.27 21.01 -19.37
CA ALA A 194 39.63 20.88 -20.77
C ALA A 194 40.84 21.79 -21.04
N GLN A 195 41.84 21.23 -21.71
CA GLN A 195 43.11 21.83 -22.15
C GLN A 195 44.20 22.03 -21.10
N ASP A 196 45.07 21.01 -20.99
CA ASP A 196 46.51 21.24 -21.20
C ASP A 196 47.15 19.97 -21.80
N SER A 197 47.41 20.01 -23.11
CA SER A 197 48.33 19.08 -23.78
C SER A 197 49.73 19.66 -23.71
N PRO A 198 50.73 18.85 -23.37
CA PRO A 198 51.87 18.77 -24.26
C PRO A 198 52.24 17.32 -24.55
N ALA A 199 52.12 16.96 -25.81
CA ALA A 199 52.95 15.93 -26.40
C ALA A 199 54.43 16.31 -26.24
N ARG A 200 55.18 15.49 -25.53
CA ARG A 200 56.61 15.22 -25.82
C ARG A 200 56.86 13.74 -25.63
N GLN A 201 56.60 13.00 -26.70
CA GLN A 201 57.38 11.82 -27.02
C GLN A 201 58.81 12.28 -27.32
N SER A 202 59.76 11.78 -26.55
CA SER A 202 61.12 11.55 -27.02
C SER A 202 61.67 10.33 -26.29
N ALA A 203 61.59 9.20 -27.00
CA ALA A 203 62.55 8.09 -27.04
C ALA A 203 62.92 7.34 -25.74
N GLU A 204 62.35 6.12 -25.66
CA GLU A 204 62.88 4.84 -25.14
C GLU A 204 64.41 4.62 -25.26
N PRO A 205 65.07 3.66 -24.54
CA PRO A 205 64.63 2.25 -24.48
C PRO A 205 64.94 1.36 -23.24
N LEU A 206 64.12 0.33 -23.07
CA LEU A 206 64.47 -1.09 -22.91
C LEU A 206 65.60 -1.52 -21.95
N SER A 207 65.24 -1.98 -20.74
CA SER A 207 65.83 -3.12 -20.00
C SER A 207 65.02 -3.27 -18.71
N ASP A 208 64.25 -4.33 -18.45
CA ASP A 208 64.76 -5.63 -18.04
C ASP A 208 63.54 -6.57 -17.97
N ARG A 209 63.47 -7.55 -18.87
CA ARG A 209 62.49 -8.64 -18.84
C ARG A 209 63.13 -9.83 -18.13
N THR A 210 62.98 -9.88 -16.81
CA THR A 210 63.22 -11.07 -16.00
C THR A 210 62.22 -10.93 -14.84
N VAL A 211 61.14 -11.70 -14.72
CA VAL A 211 61.09 -13.08 -14.23
C VAL A 211 59.59 -13.49 -14.26
N LEU A 212 59.23 -14.56 -14.97
CA LEU A 212 58.11 -15.45 -14.61
C LEU A 212 58.78 -16.71 -14.03
N PRO A 213 58.51 -17.06 -12.76
CA PRO A 213 57.67 -18.22 -12.48
C PRO A 213 56.68 -17.86 -11.34
N ALA A 214 55.62 -18.58 -11.03
CA ALA A 214 55.43 -20.00 -11.10
C ALA A 214 53.94 -20.31 -11.29
N ALA A 215 53.68 -21.49 -11.81
CA ALA A 215 52.39 -22.13 -11.87
C ALA A 215 51.67 -22.05 -10.51
N LEU A 216 50.36 -21.74 -10.57
CA LEU A 216 49.44 -21.91 -9.46
C LEU A 216 49.38 -23.39 -9.07
N ASP A 217 50.12 -23.74 -8.01
CA ASP A 217 50.08 -25.06 -7.39
C ASP A 217 48.83 -25.14 -6.51
N PHE A 218 47.79 -25.81 -7.00
CA PHE A 218 46.58 -26.11 -6.24
C PHE A 218 46.74 -27.53 -5.65
N ASP A 219 47.25 -27.63 -4.43
CA ASP A 219 47.16 -28.87 -3.66
C ASP A 219 45.71 -29.10 -3.21
N ILE A 220 45.00 -30.00 -3.89
CA ILE A 220 43.68 -30.49 -3.46
C ILE A 220 43.92 -31.69 -2.55
N PRO A 221 43.58 -31.63 -1.24
CA PRO A 221 43.70 -32.78 -0.36
C PRO A 221 42.74 -33.90 -0.81
N ALA A 222 43.26 -35.13 -0.86
CA ALA A 222 42.57 -36.33 -1.35
C ALA A 222 41.34 -36.77 -0.52
N GLU A 223 40.96 -36.01 0.51
CA GLU A 223 39.87 -36.34 1.42
C GLU A 223 38.48 -35.91 0.90
N TYR A 224 38.41 -35.21 -0.23
CA TYR A 224 37.15 -34.77 -0.86
C TYR A 224 36.78 -35.53 -2.15
N THR A 225 37.47 -36.63 -2.46
CA THR A 225 37.12 -37.50 -3.60
C THR A 225 36.66 -38.88 -3.10
N GLN A 226 35.54 -38.92 -2.38
CA GLN A 226 34.61 -40.05 -2.37
C GLN A 226 33.17 -39.58 -2.14
#